data_AF-A0A8X6SI76-F1
#
_entry.id   AF-A0A8X6SI76-F1
#
_cell.length_a   1.000
_cell.length_b   1.000
_cell.length_c   1.000
_cell.angle_alpha   90.00
_cell.angle_beta   90.00
_cell.angle_gamma   90.00
#
_symmetry.space_group_name_H-M   'P 1'
#
loop_
_entity.id
_entity.type
_entity.pdbx_description
1 polymer ?
#
loop_
_entity_poly.entity_id
_entity_poly.type
_entity_poly.pdbx_seq_one_letter_code
_entity_poly.pdbx_strand_id
1 'polypeptide(L)'
;MPRSIESETFVADHVCHSKFQGSASKMEYVGATRIFQRSIVKRGLKYAHYYGDGDSKSFISVKDTYGKDSVTKYECIGHVQKRVGARLRKLKSKTTH
;
A
#
# COMPACT_ATOMS: atom_id res chain seq x y z
N MET A 1 25.71 7.75 -6.57
CA MET A 1 25.72 7.31 -5.16
C MET A 1 26.00 5.81 -5.17
N PRO A 2 27.23 5.36 -4.84
CA PRO A 2 27.53 3.93 -4.74
C PRO A 2 26.72 3.32 -3.59
N ARG A 3 26.21 2.09 -3.81
CA ARG A 3 25.45 1.32 -2.82
C ARG A 3 26.39 0.90 -1.69
N SER A 4 25.93 1.00 -0.44
CA SER A 4 26.70 0.60 0.75
C SER A 4 27.07 -0.89 0.68
N ILE A 5 28.31 -1.22 1.10
CA ILE A 5 28.92 -2.57 1.08
C ILE A 5 28.04 -3.64 1.77
N GLU A 6 27.23 -3.24 2.76
CA GLU A 6 26.27 -4.11 3.46
C GLU A 6 25.12 -4.63 2.56
N SER A 7 24.82 -3.95 1.45
CA SER A 7 23.77 -4.37 0.52
C SER A 7 24.22 -5.47 -0.45
N GLU A 8 25.53 -5.66 -0.62
CA GLU A 8 26.09 -6.66 -1.53
C GLU A 8 26.13 -8.06 -0.90
N THR A 9 26.35 -8.15 0.41
CA THR A 9 26.38 -9.43 1.14
C THR A 9 24.99 -10.03 1.36
N PHE A 10 23.94 -9.21 1.49
CA PHE A 10 22.56 -9.69 1.63
C PHE A 10 22.03 -10.41 0.38
N VAL A 11 22.50 -10.03 -0.81
CA VAL A 11 22.04 -10.62 -2.08
C VAL A 11 22.64 -12.00 -2.34
N ALA A 12 23.83 -12.28 -1.80
CA ALA A 12 24.57 -13.52 -2.09
C ALA A 12 23.90 -14.78 -1.50
N ASP A 13 23.30 -14.68 -0.31
CA ASP A 13 22.67 -15.82 0.39
C ASP A 13 21.13 -15.73 0.46
N HIS A 14 20.52 -14.73 -0.18
CA HIS A 14 19.07 -14.57 -0.15
C HIS A 14 18.37 -15.55 -1.11
N VAL A 15 17.75 -16.59 -0.55
CA VAL A 15 16.76 -17.39 -1.26
C VAL A 15 15.39 -16.70 -1.19
N CYS A 16 14.95 -16.13 -2.30
CA CYS A 16 13.64 -15.51 -2.39
C CYS A 16 12.55 -16.58 -2.53
N HIS A 17 11.81 -16.87 -1.45
CA HIS A 17 10.56 -17.65 -1.51
C HIS A 17 9.38 -16.81 -2.04
N SER A 18 9.63 -16.01 -3.08
CA SER A 18 8.61 -15.17 -3.70
C SER A 18 7.45 -16.03 -4.20
N LYS A 19 6.25 -15.75 -3.67
CA LYS A 19 4.99 -16.34 -4.16
C LYS A 19 4.28 -15.46 -5.18
N PHE A 20 4.99 -14.47 -5.74
CA PHE A 20 4.42 -13.49 -6.65
C PHE A 20 5.45 -12.97 -7.65
N GLN A 21 5.12 -13.08 -8.94
CA GLN A 21 5.92 -12.53 -10.03
C GLN A 21 5.15 -11.37 -10.69
N GLY A 22 5.76 -10.20 -10.74
CA GLY A 22 5.15 -8.99 -11.30
C GLY A 22 5.70 -7.70 -10.69
N SER A 23 5.15 -6.56 -11.09
CA SER A 23 5.53 -5.26 -10.54
C SER A 23 5.08 -5.09 -9.08
N ALA A 24 5.73 -4.18 -8.35
CA ALA A 24 5.35 -3.85 -6.98
C ALA A 24 3.87 -3.42 -6.87
N SER A 25 3.40 -2.56 -7.78
CA SER A 25 1.99 -2.16 -7.82
C SER A 25 1.04 -3.35 -8.08
N LYS A 26 1.50 -4.35 -8.86
CA LYS A 26 0.73 -5.58 -9.11
C LYS A 26 0.65 -6.44 -7.84
N MET A 27 1.75 -6.52 -7.10
CA MET A 27 1.84 -7.25 -5.84
C MET A 27 0.91 -6.68 -4.78
N GLU A 28 0.80 -5.35 -4.70
CA GLU A 28 -0.06 -4.68 -3.73
C GLU A 28 -1.55 -5.02 -3.91
N TYR A 29 -2.07 -4.94 -5.14
CA TYR A 29 -3.49 -5.28 -5.37
C TYR A 29 -3.76 -6.77 -5.16
N VAL A 30 -2.86 -7.66 -5.64
CA VAL A 30 -3.03 -9.11 -5.48
C VAL A 30 -2.94 -9.49 -4.00
N GLY A 31 -2.03 -8.85 -3.25
CA GLY A 31 -1.90 -9.01 -1.81
C GLY A 31 -3.18 -8.61 -1.09
N ALA A 32 -3.71 -7.43 -1.39
CA ALA A 32 -4.96 -6.94 -0.79
C ALA A 32 -6.13 -7.91 -1.04
N THR A 33 -6.36 -8.31 -2.29
CA THR A 33 -7.43 -9.27 -2.62
C THR A 33 -7.26 -10.61 -1.90
N ARG A 34 -6.03 -11.15 -1.84
CA ARG A 34 -5.75 -12.40 -1.12
C ARG A 34 -6.04 -12.29 0.38
N ILE A 35 -5.72 -11.16 1.01
CA ILE A 35 -5.98 -10.94 2.44
C ILE A 35 -7.50 -10.90 2.70
N PHE A 36 -8.25 -10.12 1.92
CA PHE A 36 -9.69 -9.97 2.08
C PHE A 36 -10.44 -11.29 1.87
N GLN A 37 -10.07 -12.08 0.86
CA GLN A 37 -10.65 -13.40 0.61
C GLN A 37 -10.32 -14.40 1.73
N ARG A 38 -9.06 -14.42 2.19
CA ARG A 38 -8.63 -15.32 3.29
C ARG A 38 -9.34 -15.03 4.59
N SER A 39 -9.75 -13.78 4.82
CA SER A 39 -10.49 -13.36 6.01
C SER A 39 -11.76 -14.19 6.22
N ILE A 40 -12.51 -14.42 5.15
CA ILE A 40 -13.76 -15.21 5.19
C ILE A 40 -13.41 -16.67 5.49
N VAL A 41 -12.52 -17.25 4.68
CA VAL A 41 -12.22 -18.69 4.70
C VAL A 41 -11.57 -19.12 6.02
N LYS A 42 -10.65 -18.30 6.55
CA LYS A 42 -9.87 -18.68 7.74
C LYS A 42 -10.48 -18.21 9.06
N ARG A 43 -11.25 -17.12 9.05
CA ARG A 43 -11.68 -16.44 10.28
C ARG A 43 -13.16 -16.07 10.32
N GLY A 44 -13.91 -16.30 9.24
CA GLY A 44 -15.34 -15.95 9.17
C GLY A 44 -15.64 -14.46 9.34
N LEU A 45 -14.66 -13.58 9.13
CA LEU A 45 -14.80 -12.13 9.38
C LEU A 45 -14.70 -11.32 8.09
N LYS A 46 -15.34 -10.15 8.10
CA LYS A 46 -15.35 -9.18 7.01
C LYS A 46 -14.67 -7.88 7.45
N TYR A 47 -13.76 -7.38 6.64
CA TYR A 47 -13.18 -6.06 6.85
C TYR A 47 -14.16 -4.97 6.37
N ALA A 48 -14.45 -3.99 7.23
CA ALA A 48 -15.32 -2.87 6.88
C ALA A 48 -14.55 -1.68 6.28
N HIS A 49 -13.27 -1.52 6.65
CA HIS A 49 -12.50 -0.32 6.35
C HIS A 49 -11.15 -0.67 5.73
N TYR A 50 -10.80 0.00 4.64
CA TYR A 50 -9.53 -0.13 3.93
C TYR A 50 -8.75 1.18 4.08
N TYR A 51 -7.59 1.13 4.74
CA TYR A 51 -6.67 2.26 4.85
C TYR A 51 -5.59 2.14 3.79
N GLY A 52 -5.55 3.09 2.85
CA GLY A 52 -4.59 3.05 1.76
C GLY A 52 -4.12 4.42 1.31
N ASP A 53 -3.17 4.41 0.39
CA ASP A 53 -2.74 5.61 -0.31
C ASP A 53 -3.88 6.17 -1.20
N GLY A 54 -3.92 7.49 -1.36
CA GLY A 54 -4.98 8.22 -2.07
C GLY A 54 -5.24 7.67 -3.48
N ASP A 55 -4.21 7.12 -4.14
CA ASP A 55 -4.25 6.64 -5.54
C ASP A 55 -4.13 5.10 -5.70
N SER A 56 -4.63 4.33 -4.73
CA SER A 56 -4.51 2.86 -4.78
C SER A 56 -5.55 2.19 -5.69
N LYS A 57 -5.12 1.61 -6.82
CA LYS A 57 -5.92 0.64 -7.62
C LYS A 57 -6.34 -0.60 -6.80
N SER A 58 -5.59 -0.89 -5.74
CA SER A 58 -5.85 -1.97 -4.77
C SER A 58 -7.19 -1.84 -4.04
N PHE A 59 -7.73 -0.64 -3.87
CA PHE A 59 -9.05 -0.48 -3.26
C PHE A 59 -10.16 -1.00 -4.19
N ILE A 60 -10.05 -0.70 -5.49
CA ILE A 60 -11.05 -1.11 -6.49
C ILE A 60 -11.20 -2.64 -6.50
N SER A 61 -10.09 -3.37 -6.34
CA SER A 61 -10.12 -4.84 -6.33
C SER A 61 -10.69 -5.46 -5.06
N VAL A 62 -10.85 -4.69 -3.98
CA VAL A 62 -11.37 -5.21 -2.70
C VAL A 62 -12.71 -4.62 -2.27
N LYS A 63 -13.14 -3.51 -2.87
CA LYS A 63 -14.36 -2.78 -2.46
C LYS A 63 -15.63 -3.65 -2.45
N ASP A 64 -15.70 -4.61 -3.38
CA ASP A 64 -16.85 -5.48 -3.56
C ASP A 64 -16.64 -6.90 -3.02
N THR A 65 -15.58 -7.15 -2.24
CA THR A 65 -15.20 -8.52 -1.84
C THR A 65 -16.30 -9.24 -1.05
N TYR A 66 -17.10 -8.50 -0.28
CA TYR A 66 -18.16 -9.07 0.56
C TYR A 66 -19.58 -8.74 0.07
N GLY A 67 -19.70 -8.17 -1.13
CA GLY A 67 -20.91 -7.56 -1.66
C GLY A 67 -20.65 -6.13 -2.14
N LYS A 68 -21.61 -5.55 -2.86
CA LYS A 68 -21.49 -4.21 -3.47
C LYS A 68 -21.15 -3.15 -2.42
N ASP A 69 -20.05 -2.43 -2.64
CA ASP A 69 -19.56 -1.32 -1.82
C ASP A 69 -19.44 -1.66 -0.32
N SER A 70 -19.11 -2.93 -0.03
CA SER A 70 -19.00 -3.46 1.33
C SER A 70 -17.83 -2.93 2.15
N VAL A 71 -16.84 -2.30 1.49
CA VAL A 71 -15.61 -1.80 2.14
C VAL A 71 -15.47 -0.31 1.88
N THR A 72 -15.32 0.46 2.95
CA THR A 72 -15.09 1.92 2.89
C THR A 72 -13.60 2.24 2.80
N LYS A 73 -13.21 3.10 1.86
CA LYS A 73 -11.82 3.60 1.76
C LYS A 73 -11.59 4.75 2.74
N TYR A 74 -10.48 4.67 3.46
CA TYR A 74 -9.90 5.76 4.24
C TYR A 74 -8.45 5.99 3.82
N GLU A 75 -7.98 7.20 4.08
CA GLU A 75 -6.60 7.56 3.79
C GLU A 75 -5.67 7.18 4.93
N CYS A 76 -4.50 6.65 4.59
CA CYS A 76 -3.49 6.37 5.59
C CYS A 76 -2.87 7.67 6.15
N ILE A 77 -2.53 7.67 7.43
CA ILE A 77 -1.95 8.82 8.13
C ILE A 77 -0.69 9.35 7.44
N GLY A 78 0.14 8.44 6.89
CA GLY A 78 1.34 8.81 6.15
C GLY A 78 1.04 9.59 4.87
N HIS A 79 -0.06 9.26 4.18
CA HIS A 79 -0.50 10.03 3.01
C HIS A 79 -1.01 11.42 3.42
N VAL A 80 -1.77 11.51 4.51
CA VAL A 80 -2.21 12.79 5.08
C VAL A 80 -1.00 13.68 5.43
N GLN A 81 0.00 13.12 6.11
CA GLN A 81 1.24 13.83 6.45
C GLN A 81 1.99 14.34 5.22
N LYS A 82 2.17 13.48 4.19
CA LYS A 82 2.83 13.87 2.92
C LYS A 82 2.10 15.05 2.26
N ARG A 83 0.77 14.99 2.20
CA ARG A 83 -0.06 16.05 1.61
C ARG A 83 0.06 17.35 2.37
N VAL A 84 -0.09 17.31 3.70
CA VAL A 84 0.02 18.50 4.56
C VAL A 84 1.42 19.11 4.42
N GLY A 85 2.47 18.29 4.52
CA GLY A 85 3.85 18.75 4.36
C GLY A 85 4.14 19.36 2.98
N ALA A 86 3.60 18.78 1.91
CA ALA A 86 3.72 19.34 0.56
C ALA A 86 3.04 20.72 0.43
N ARG A 87 1.83 20.87 1.02
CA ARG A 87 1.12 22.16 1.04
C ARG A 87 1.89 23.21 1.83
N LEU A 88 2.42 22.86 3.01
CA LEU A 88 3.21 23.78 3.83
C LEU A 88 4.48 24.25 3.11
N ARG A 89 5.21 23.34 2.45
CA ARG A 89 6.40 23.72 1.65
C ARG A 89 6.05 24.66 0.49
N LYS A 90 4.93 24.41 -0.19
CA LYS A 90 4.43 25.27 -1.28
C LYS A 90 3.99 26.64 -0.78
N LEU A 91 3.45 26.73 0.45
CA LEU A 91 3.13 28.01 1.07
C LEU A 91 4.41 28.77 1.42
N LYS A 92 5.37 28.12 2.09
CA LYS A 92 6.68 28.72 2.41
C LYS A 92 7.36 29.29 1.16
N SER A 93 7.41 28.53 0.06
CA SER A 93 8.04 28.99 -1.19
C SER A 93 7.33 30.18 -1.84
N LYS A 94 6.04 30.40 -1.55
CA LYS A 94 5.25 31.53 -2.06
C LYS A 94 5.33 32.77 -1.16
N THR A 95 5.57 32.57 0.13
CA THR A 95 5.60 33.64 1.14
C THR A 95 7.00 34.23 1.33
N THR A 96 8.05 33.51 0.93
CA THR A 96 9.43 34.02 1.01
C THR A 96 9.68 34.96 -0.18
N HIS A 97 9.42 36.26 0.04
CA HIS A 97 9.97 37.37 -0.74
C HIS A 97 11.34 37.76 -0.19
#